data_AF-A0A0Q7W1Q8-F1
#
_entry.id   AF-A0A0Q7W1Q8-F1
#
_cell.length_a   1.000
_cell.length_b   1.000
_cell.length_c   1.000
_cell.angle_alpha   90.00
_cell.angle_beta   90.00
_cell.angle_gamma   90.00
#
_symmetry.space_group_name_H-M   'P 1'
#
loop_
_entity.id
_entity.type
_entity.pdbx_description
1 polymer ?
#
loop_
_entity_poly.entity_id
_entity_poly.type
_entity_poly.pdbx_seq_one_letter_code
_entity_poly.pdbx_strand_id
1 'polypeptide(L)'
;MNEISNDRTVTHCLGRFLIDIPVDAEYVGGHYEYGFATIERKSMDHNTFIQEVDAFEQPLRETKHKSGTSLLLRSTAPDENDRVFGYWDGKNQHVEVDISGYRWLSGQRYLLHKPADSDKVDLAVKLMERAITILQAQDPAVNSGPGFCVDRAIFSDGGRSENESLNVRFRLKNHPDIVLDVATSLNIYAPPESLLSRKPGVLSALGILGATLGGIRNIKEGDRVIGDHPGQEWLMKAPNDHGQQAHLFTWEAPGLQGDEVHPQIRIDLQSGNFDGGLDPRPISMSDKQMLQLWDKILNSLRLRPTVQAPAR
;
A
#
# COMPACT_ATOMS: atom_id res chain seq x y z
N MET A 1 -26.90 -11.38 -23.91
CA MET A 1 -26.80 -11.70 -22.48
C MET A 1 -25.41 -12.29 -22.30
N ASN A 2 -24.40 -11.43 -22.17
CA ASN A 2 -23.01 -11.89 -22.06
C ASN A 2 -22.77 -12.27 -20.61
N GLU A 3 -22.75 -13.57 -20.35
CA GLU A 3 -22.14 -14.12 -19.14
C GLU A 3 -20.73 -13.53 -19.01
N ILE A 4 -20.38 -13.14 -17.79
CA ILE A 4 -19.08 -12.59 -17.45
C ILE A 4 -18.05 -13.67 -17.80
N SER A 5 -17.36 -13.54 -18.93
CA SER A 5 -16.32 -14.49 -19.36
C SER A 5 -15.06 -14.46 -18.47
N ASN A 6 -15.13 -13.78 -17.32
CA ASN A 6 -13.98 -13.48 -16.47
C ASN A 6 -14.21 -13.85 -15.00
N ASP A 7 -14.73 -15.06 -14.75
CA ASP A 7 -14.85 -15.60 -13.40
C ASP A 7 -13.49 -16.02 -12.79
N ARG A 8 -12.38 -15.84 -13.52
CA ARG A 8 -11.03 -16.14 -13.05
C ARG A 8 -10.45 -14.98 -12.25
N THR A 9 -9.87 -15.30 -11.11
CA THR A 9 -9.15 -14.39 -10.23
C THR A 9 -7.71 -14.84 -10.04
N VAL A 10 -6.84 -13.92 -9.65
CA VAL A 10 -5.49 -14.19 -9.15
C VAL A 10 -5.46 -13.79 -7.68
N THR A 11 -4.83 -14.62 -6.85
CA THR A 11 -4.58 -14.28 -5.45
C THR A 11 -3.39 -13.34 -5.33
N HIS A 12 -3.59 -12.18 -4.72
CA HIS A 12 -2.55 -11.21 -4.39
C HIS A 12 -2.23 -11.28 -2.90
N CYS A 13 -0.95 -11.15 -2.55
CA CYS A 13 -0.53 -10.91 -1.17
C CYS A 13 -0.33 -9.42 -0.94
N LEU A 14 -1.12 -8.83 -0.06
CA LEU A 14 -1.10 -7.39 0.25
C LEU A 14 -1.02 -7.24 1.77
N GLY A 15 0.12 -6.74 2.25
CA GLY A 15 0.41 -6.68 3.67
C GLY A 15 0.37 -8.08 4.28
N ARG A 16 -0.49 -8.30 5.27
CA ARG A 16 -0.64 -9.62 5.90
C ARG A 16 -1.76 -10.48 5.30
N PHE A 17 -2.44 -9.99 4.28
CA PHE A 17 -3.66 -10.60 3.73
C PHE A 17 -3.45 -11.17 2.34
N LEU A 18 -4.30 -12.14 2.00
CA LEU A 18 -4.54 -12.59 0.65
C LEU A 18 -5.91 -12.07 0.19
N ILE A 19 -5.99 -11.62 -1.06
CA ILE A 19 -7.23 -11.19 -1.71
C ILE A 19 -7.23 -11.66 -3.16
N ASP A 20 -8.38 -12.11 -3.64
CA ASP A 20 -8.53 -12.59 -5.02
C ASP A 20 -9.11 -11.47 -5.88
N ILE A 21 -8.35 -11.05 -6.88
CA ILE A 21 -8.68 -9.93 -7.78
C ILE A 21 -8.84 -10.47 -9.20
N PRO A 22 -9.77 -9.93 -10.03
CA PRO A 22 -9.93 -10.37 -11.43
C PRO A 22 -8.61 -10.46 -12.20
N VAL A 23 -8.44 -11.49 -13.04
CA VAL A 23 -7.21 -11.72 -13.83
C VAL A 23 -6.86 -10.57 -14.78
N ASP A 24 -7.83 -9.75 -15.16
CA ASP A 24 -7.64 -8.59 -16.03
C ASP A 24 -7.35 -7.30 -15.27
N ALA A 25 -7.23 -7.36 -13.94
CA ALA A 25 -6.82 -6.23 -13.14
C ALA A 25 -5.31 -5.97 -13.28
N GLU A 26 -4.94 -4.70 -13.48
CA GLU A 26 -3.54 -4.25 -13.47
C GLU A 26 -3.25 -3.40 -12.25
N TYR A 27 -2.06 -3.57 -11.66
CA TYR A 27 -1.57 -2.67 -10.64
C TYR A 27 -1.28 -1.30 -11.26
N VAL A 28 -1.90 -0.26 -10.74
CA VAL A 28 -1.78 1.13 -11.24
C VAL A 28 -0.70 1.89 -10.46
N GLY A 29 -0.66 1.68 -9.16
CA GLY A 29 0.15 2.45 -8.24
C GLY A 29 -0.22 2.15 -6.80
N GLY A 30 0.57 2.66 -5.88
CA GLY A 30 0.32 2.50 -4.47
C GLY A 30 1.47 2.97 -3.62
N HIS A 31 1.18 3.12 -2.33
CA HIS A 31 2.12 3.47 -1.29
C HIS A 31 2.30 2.27 -0.36
N TYR A 32 3.51 2.07 0.12
CA TYR A 32 3.83 1.07 1.13
C TYR A 32 4.74 1.71 2.17
N GLU A 33 4.48 1.40 3.44
CA GLU A 33 5.36 1.73 4.55
C GLU A 33 5.61 0.51 5.42
N TYR A 34 6.84 0.40 5.90
CA TYR A 34 7.23 -0.61 6.87
C TYR A 34 8.28 -0.02 7.81
N GLY A 35 8.09 -0.15 9.12
CA GLY A 35 9.01 0.42 10.12
C GLY A 35 9.19 1.94 10.02
N PHE A 36 8.13 2.64 9.57
CA PHE A 36 8.14 4.07 9.23
C PHE A 36 9.07 4.46 8.06
N ALA A 37 9.58 3.50 7.30
CA ALA A 37 10.22 3.76 6.02
C ALA A 37 9.19 3.67 4.91
N THR A 38 9.17 4.67 4.03
CA THR A 38 8.43 4.59 2.76
C THR A 38 9.16 3.63 1.83
N ILE A 39 8.41 2.94 0.97
CA ILE A 39 8.98 1.96 0.06
C ILE A 39 8.64 2.34 -1.38
N GLU A 40 9.67 2.64 -2.14
CA GLU A 40 9.57 2.83 -3.57
C GLU A 40 10.06 1.56 -4.29
N ARG A 41 9.48 1.28 -5.46
CA ARG A 41 9.79 0.11 -6.27
C ARG A 41 9.93 0.47 -7.74
N LYS A 42 10.93 -0.09 -8.41
CA LYS A 42 11.22 0.20 -9.81
C LYS A 42 11.77 -1.04 -10.50
N SER A 43 11.20 -1.39 -11.65
CA SER A 43 11.67 -2.50 -12.46
C SER A 43 12.97 -2.13 -13.15
N MET A 44 14.02 -2.89 -12.90
CA MET A 44 15.33 -2.68 -13.52
C MET A 44 16.22 -3.93 -13.41
N ASP A 45 17.12 -4.09 -14.36
CA ASP A 45 18.17 -5.11 -14.27
C ASP A 45 19.23 -4.72 -13.23
N HIS A 46 20.02 -5.71 -12.81
CA HIS A 46 21.01 -5.56 -11.76
C HIS A 46 22.13 -4.56 -12.12
N ASN A 47 22.58 -4.51 -13.38
CA ASN A 47 23.65 -3.58 -13.76
C ASN A 47 23.17 -2.13 -13.71
N THR A 48 21.95 -1.87 -14.19
CA THR A 48 21.31 -0.56 -14.07
C THR A 48 21.12 -0.18 -12.59
N PHE A 49 20.81 -1.14 -11.72
CA PHE A 49 20.70 -0.91 -10.27
C PHE A 49 22.02 -0.43 -9.68
N ILE A 50 23.12 -1.14 -9.94
CA ILE A 50 24.45 -0.74 -9.45
C ILE A 50 24.81 0.66 -9.94
N GLN A 51 24.57 0.95 -11.23
CA GLN A 51 24.83 2.28 -11.80
C GLN A 51 23.99 3.38 -11.14
N GLU A 52 22.70 3.13 -10.89
CA GLU A 52 21.81 4.09 -10.22
C GLU A 52 22.32 4.41 -8.81
N VAL A 53 22.70 3.38 -8.05
CA VAL A 53 23.15 3.55 -6.67
C VAL A 53 24.53 4.20 -6.58
N ASP A 54 25.47 3.85 -7.46
CA ASP A 54 26.79 4.48 -7.52
C ASP A 54 26.68 5.96 -7.92
N ALA A 55 25.81 6.26 -8.91
CA ALA A 55 25.55 7.64 -9.34
C ALA A 55 24.86 8.48 -8.26
N PHE A 56 24.06 7.86 -7.40
CA PHE A 56 23.48 8.52 -6.22
C PHE A 56 24.53 8.79 -5.15
N GLU A 57 25.42 7.84 -4.88
CA GLU A 57 26.43 7.96 -3.83
C GLU A 57 27.54 8.98 -4.15
N GLN A 58 27.99 9.03 -5.41
CA GLN A 58 29.11 9.89 -5.83
C GLN A 58 28.97 11.36 -5.41
N PRO A 59 27.88 12.09 -5.74
CA PRO A 59 27.75 13.49 -5.36
C PRO A 59 27.68 13.69 -3.84
N LEU A 60 27.16 12.70 -3.09
CA LEU A 60 27.15 12.75 -1.63
C LEU A 60 28.57 12.69 -1.06
N ARG A 61 29.45 11.86 -1.64
CA ARG A 61 30.87 11.76 -1.24
C ARG A 61 31.63 13.04 -1.55
N GLU A 62 31.48 13.58 -2.75
CA GLU A 62 32.29 14.69 -3.27
C GLU A 62 31.86 16.06 -2.72
N THR A 63 30.57 16.23 -2.41
CA THR A 63 30.03 17.51 -1.96
C THR A 63 30.22 17.72 -0.46
N LYS A 64 30.61 18.95 -0.07
CA LYS A 64 30.72 19.35 1.33
C LYS A 64 29.42 19.93 1.86
N HIS A 65 29.07 19.50 3.07
CA HIS A 65 28.07 20.12 3.94
C HIS A 65 28.60 21.43 4.54
N LYS A 66 27.74 22.33 5.01
CA LYS A 66 28.15 23.59 5.67
C LYS A 66 29.02 23.40 6.91
N SER A 67 28.96 22.23 7.56
CA SER A 67 29.84 21.86 8.67
C SER A 67 31.28 21.51 8.24
N GLY A 68 31.54 21.42 6.93
CA GLY A 68 32.82 20.99 6.36
C GLY A 68 32.97 19.47 6.16
N THR A 69 32.01 18.66 6.64
CA THR A 69 31.97 17.21 6.38
C THR A 69 31.46 16.91 4.96
N SER A 70 31.61 15.66 4.51
CA SER A 70 30.89 15.17 3.32
C SER A 70 29.36 15.22 3.56
N LEU A 71 28.55 15.32 2.49
CA LEU A 71 27.11 15.08 2.59
C LEU A 71 26.83 13.62 2.98
N LEU A 72 27.68 12.68 2.52
CA LEU A 72 27.62 11.29 2.94
C LEU A 72 28.18 11.14 4.37
N LEU A 73 27.32 10.72 5.28
CA LEU A 73 27.68 10.47 6.68
C LEU A 73 28.03 9.00 6.91
N ARG A 74 27.28 8.08 6.28
CA ARG A 74 27.45 6.64 6.36
C ARG A 74 27.11 5.98 5.04
N SER A 75 27.82 4.90 4.74
CA SER A 75 27.59 4.03 3.60
C SER A 75 27.99 2.62 3.98
N THR A 76 27.10 1.66 3.78
CA THR A 76 27.32 0.24 4.02
C THR A 76 26.76 -0.59 2.86
N ALA A 77 27.33 -1.78 2.68
CA ALA A 77 26.96 -2.73 1.65
C ALA A 77 26.87 -4.13 2.28
N PRO A 78 25.74 -4.49 2.92
CA PRO A 78 25.58 -5.78 3.58
C PRO A 78 25.79 -6.99 2.65
N ASP A 79 25.38 -6.87 1.39
CA ASP A 79 25.65 -7.82 0.31
C ASP A 79 25.82 -7.09 -1.04
N GLU A 80 25.98 -7.85 -2.14
CA GLU A 80 26.17 -7.28 -3.48
C GLU A 80 24.93 -6.54 -4.01
N ASN A 81 23.74 -6.90 -3.55
CA ASN A 81 22.44 -6.37 -3.95
C ASN A 81 21.93 -5.25 -3.03
N ASP A 82 22.64 -4.96 -1.94
CA ASP A 82 22.21 -4.03 -0.90
C ASP A 82 23.15 -2.85 -0.74
N ARG A 83 22.59 -1.65 -0.56
CA ARG A 83 23.34 -0.45 -0.12
C ARG A 83 22.52 0.33 0.88
N VAL A 84 23.14 0.79 1.96
CA VAL A 84 22.48 1.66 2.94
C VAL A 84 23.29 2.93 3.12
N PHE A 85 22.63 4.09 3.06
CA PHE A 85 23.23 5.40 3.21
C PHE A 85 22.59 6.16 4.35
N GLY A 86 23.41 6.92 5.07
CA GLY A 86 22.97 8.04 5.89
C GLY A 86 23.61 9.31 5.35
N TYR A 87 22.83 10.34 5.03
CA TYR A 87 23.34 11.53 4.35
C TYR A 87 22.53 12.80 4.65
N TRP A 88 23.14 13.94 4.38
CA TRP A 88 22.45 15.22 4.33
C TRP A 88 21.82 15.43 2.95
N ASP A 89 20.51 15.67 2.85
CA ASP A 89 19.82 16.05 1.59
C ASP A 89 20.05 17.52 1.19
N GLY A 90 21.28 18.00 1.39
CA GLY A 90 21.68 19.33 0.95
C GLY A 90 22.71 19.99 1.85
N LYS A 91 23.40 20.98 1.29
CA LYS A 91 24.52 21.67 1.96
C LYS A 91 24.11 22.43 3.23
N ASN A 92 22.85 22.85 3.31
CA ASN A 92 22.33 23.71 4.37
C ASN A 92 21.44 23.00 5.39
N GLN A 93 21.16 21.71 5.17
CA GLN A 93 20.34 20.90 6.05
C GLN A 93 20.98 20.82 7.44
N HIS A 94 20.19 20.76 8.50
CA HIS A 94 20.75 20.77 9.86
C HIS A 94 19.85 20.18 10.94
N VAL A 95 18.63 19.79 10.58
CA VAL A 95 17.67 19.22 11.50
C VAL A 95 17.73 17.70 11.37
N GLU A 96 17.44 17.20 10.17
CA GLU A 96 17.34 15.76 9.90
C GLU A 96 18.35 15.34 8.83
N VAL A 97 18.72 14.08 8.91
CA VAL A 97 19.46 13.34 7.88
C VAL A 97 18.53 12.33 7.23
N ASP A 98 18.81 11.97 6.00
CA ASP A 98 18.05 10.95 5.29
C ASP A 98 18.77 9.62 5.35
N ILE A 99 17.98 8.57 5.57
CA ILE A 99 18.43 7.18 5.59
C ILE A 99 17.76 6.47 4.43
N SER A 100 18.56 5.96 3.50
CA SER A 100 18.10 5.22 2.34
C SER A 100 18.68 3.81 2.35
N GLY A 101 17.83 2.81 2.22
CA GLY A 101 18.20 1.41 2.00
C GLY A 101 17.78 0.96 0.61
N TYR A 102 18.73 0.59 -0.22
CA TYR A 102 18.54 0.04 -1.55
C TYR A 102 18.72 -1.48 -1.49
N ARG A 103 17.82 -2.21 -2.15
CA ARG A 103 17.89 -3.66 -2.31
C ARG A 103 17.40 -4.09 -3.68
N TRP A 104 18.21 -4.82 -4.41
CA TRP A 104 17.80 -5.43 -5.68
C TRP A 104 17.32 -6.87 -5.46
N LEU A 105 16.09 -7.17 -5.87
CA LEU A 105 15.46 -8.49 -5.73
C LEU A 105 14.60 -8.79 -6.94
N SER A 106 14.81 -9.95 -7.57
CA SER A 106 13.94 -10.49 -8.62
C SER A 106 13.61 -9.49 -9.75
N GLY A 107 14.61 -8.73 -10.22
CA GLY A 107 14.44 -7.75 -11.29
C GLY A 107 13.76 -6.44 -10.87
N GLN A 108 13.70 -6.17 -9.56
CA GLN A 108 13.18 -4.94 -8.99
C GLN A 108 14.22 -4.32 -8.07
N ARG A 109 14.33 -2.99 -8.09
CA ARG A 109 14.92 -2.22 -6.98
C ARG A 109 13.82 -1.85 -6.00
N TYR A 110 14.08 -2.11 -4.73
CA TYR A 110 13.36 -1.56 -3.59
C TYR A 110 14.22 -0.48 -2.94
N LEU A 111 13.62 0.69 -2.70
CA LEU A 111 14.22 1.78 -1.94
C LEU A 111 13.36 2.04 -0.72
N LEU A 112 13.92 1.78 0.45
CA LEU A 112 13.36 2.17 1.73
C LEU A 112 13.93 3.53 2.11
N HIS A 113 13.07 4.47 2.48
CA HIS A 113 13.49 5.82 2.82
C HIS A 113 12.86 6.28 4.14
N LYS A 114 13.66 6.88 5.03
CA LYS A 114 13.20 7.45 6.30
C LYS A 114 14.14 8.56 6.78
N PRO A 115 13.62 9.71 7.24
CA PRO A 115 14.42 10.72 7.92
C PRO A 115 14.79 10.26 9.34
N ALA A 116 15.90 10.76 9.86
CA ALA A 116 16.34 10.55 11.23
C ALA A 116 16.98 11.80 11.81
N ASP A 117 16.97 11.91 13.13
CA ASP A 117 17.74 12.92 13.83
C ASP A 117 19.24 12.76 13.52
N SER A 118 19.91 13.89 13.30
CA SER A 118 21.34 13.90 12.91
C SER A 118 22.28 13.28 13.96
N ASP A 119 21.89 13.19 15.23
CA ASP A 119 22.66 12.50 16.28
C ASP A 119 22.37 10.99 16.35
N LYS A 120 21.40 10.48 15.57
CA LYS A 120 20.99 9.06 15.53
C LYS A 120 21.39 8.33 14.25
N VAL A 121 22.19 8.93 13.37
CA VAL A 121 22.58 8.36 12.06
C VAL A 121 23.04 6.90 12.18
N ASP A 122 23.93 6.60 13.12
CA ASP A 122 24.48 5.24 13.31
C ASP A 122 23.41 4.22 13.73
N LEU A 123 22.45 4.62 14.56
CA LEU A 123 21.34 3.75 14.94
C LEU A 123 20.38 3.56 13.77
N ALA A 124 20.04 4.65 13.07
CA ALA A 124 19.08 4.62 11.97
C ALA A 124 19.59 3.80 10.78
N VAL A 125 20.88 3.90 10.42
CA VAL A 125 21.52 3.03 9.42
C VAL A 125 21.42 1.56 9.81
N LYS A 126 21.72 1.21 11.07
CA LYS A 126 21.59 -0.19 11.55
C LYS A 126 20.16 -0.71 11.51
N LEU A 127 19.17 0.12 11.81
CA LEU A 127 17.76 -0.25 11.70
C LEU A 127 17.35 -0.45 10.23
N MET A 128 17.84 0.40 9.33
CA MET A 128 17.61 0.26 7.89
C MET A 128 18.25 -1.02 7.33
N GLU A 129 19.49 -1.34 7.71
CA GLU A 129 20.15 -2.59 7.34
C GLU A 129 19.33 -3.83 7.75
N ARG A 130 18.74 -3.82 8.96
CA ARG A 130 17.86 -4.90 9.42
C ARG A 130 16.60 -5.00 8.56
N ALA A 131 15.95 -3.87 8.27
CA ALA A 131 14.74 -3.85 7.44
C ALA A 131 15.01 -4.37 6.02
N ILE A 132 16.12 -3.95 5.41
CA ILE A 132 16.59 -4.41 4.11
C ILE A 132 16.90 -5.91 4.12
N THR A 133 17.58 -6.41 5.15
CA THR A 133 17.95 -7.83 5.26
C THR A 133 16.75 -8.77 5.34
N ILE A 134 15.68 -8.36 6.03
CA ILE A 134 14.46 -9.19 6.15
C ILE A 134 13.52 -9.05 4.96
N LEU A 135 13.79 -8.12 4.02
CA LEU A 135 13.05 -8.01 2.76
C LEU A 135 13.54 -9.10 1.80
N GLN A 136 12.62 -9.99 1.43
CA GLN A 136 12.91 -11.16 0.62
C GLN A 136 11.99 -11.19 -0.60
N ALA A 137 12.46 -11.80 -1.69
CA ALA A 137 11.60 -12.10 -2.83
C ALA A 137 10.42 -12.96 -2.35
N GLN A 138 9.23 -12.69 -2.88
CA GLN A 138 8.05 -13.45 -2.48
C GLN A 138 8.06 -14.84 -3.13
N ASP A 139 8.33 -15.86 -2.33
CA ASP A 139 8.26 -17.27 -2.69
C ASP A 139 7.52 -18.03 -1.57
N PRO A 140 6.30 -18.53 -1.79
CA PRO A 140 5.55 -19.28 -0.78
C PRO A 140 6.29 -20.49 -0.19
N ALA A 141 7.24 -21.09 -0.91
CA ALA A 141 8.04 -22.21 -0.42
C ALA A 141 9.13 -21.76 0.56
N VAL A 142 9.59 -20.51 0.45
CA VAL A 142 10.67 -19.93 1.27
C VAL A 142 10.10 -19.07 2.40
N ASN A 143 9.06 -18.28 2.12
CA ASN A 143 8.48 -17.29 3.03
C ASN A 143 7.17 -17.78 3.66
N SER A 144 7.17 -19.01 4.18
CA SER A 144 5.98 -19.61 4.82
C SER A 144 5.69 -19.08 6.23
N GLY A 145 6.61 -18.31 6.82
CA GLY A 145 6.44 -17.68 8.13
C GLY A 145 5.70 -16.33 8.07
N PRO A 146 5.41 -15.71 9.23
CA PRO A 146 4.82 -14.38 9.30
C PRO A 146 5.64 -13.31 8.59
N GLY A 147 4.93 -12.33 8.03
CA GLY A 147 5.53 -11.25 7.27
C GLY A 147 4.53 -10.35 6.57
N PHE A 148 5.01 -9.18 6.15
CA PHE A 148 4.25 -8.13 5.48
C PHE A 148 4.64 -8.07 3.99
N CYS A 149 3.69 -8.41 3.11
CA CYS A 149 3.86 -8.40 1.67
C CYS A 149 3.78 -6.98 1.09
N VAL A 150 4.75 -6.68 0.23
CA VAL A 150 4.69 -5.59 -0.75
C VAL A 150 4.72 -6.22 -2.14
N ASP A 151 4.58 -5.43 -3.22
CA ASP A 151 4.57 -6.04 -4.56
C ASP A 151 5.85 -6.86 -4.82
N ARG A 152 5.67 -8.18 -5.05
CA ARG A 152 6.70 -9.19 -5.33
C ARG A 152 7.76 -9.43 -4.24
N ALA A 153 7.60 -8.83 -3.06
CA ALA A 153 8.52 -9.04 -1.94
C ALA A 153 7.79 -9.09 -0.60
N ILE A 154 8.48 -9.53 0.44
CA ILE A 154 7.93 -9.69 1.77
C ILE A 154 8.97 -9.36 2.84
N PHE A 155 8.56 -8.60 3.86
CA PHE A 155 9.32 -8.46 5.10
C PHE A 155 9.04 -9.67 5.99
N SER A 156 10.01 -10.57 6.11
CA SER A 156 9.91 -11.77 6.96
C SER A 156 10.21 -11.40 8.42
N ASP A 157 9.20 -10.93 9.13
CA ASP A 157 9.34 -10.16 10.38
C ASP A 157 9.01 -10.93 11.66
N GLY A 158 8.63 -12.21 11.53
CA GLY A 158 8.24 -13.02 12.68
C GLY A 158 6.90 -12.61 13.32
N GLY A 159 6.14 -11.74 12.66
CA GLY A 159 4.77 -11.36 13.02
C GLY A 159 4.69 -10.03 13.76
N ARG A 160 5.77 -9.27 13.83
CA ARG A 160 5.84 -7.99 14.56
C ARG A 160 6.49 -6.92 13.70
N SER A 161 5.94 -5.72 13.74
CA SER A 161 6.49 -4.55 13.07
C SER A 161 6.32 -3.30 13.95
N GLU A 162 7.12 -2.25 13.73
CA GLU A 162 6.92 -0.96 14.43
C GLU A 162 5.77 -0.17 13.83
N ASN A 163 5.64 -0.23 12.51
CA ASN A 163 4.56 0.35 11.71
C ASN A 163 4.47 -0.43 10.40
N GLU A 164 3.26 -0.54 9.87
CA GLU A 164 3.02 -1.08 8.54
C GLU A 164 1.77 -0.44 7.96
N SER A 165 1.89 0.02 6.72
CA SER A 165 0.75 0.54 5.98
C SER A 165 0.90 0.25 4.49
N LEU A 166 -0.22 0.07 3.82
CA LEU A 166 -0.27 0.04 2.37
C LEU A 166 -1.54 0.71 1.87
N ASN A 167 -1.46 1.26 0.67
CA ASN A 167 -2.60 1.66 -0.12
C ASN A 167 -2.26 1.35 -1.59
N VAL A 168 -2.96 0.39 -2.19
CA VAL A 168 -2.69 -0.06 -3.55
C VAL A 168 -3.93 0.01 -4.41
N ARG A 169 -3.74 0.40 -5.67
CA ARG A 169 -4.80 0.52 -6.66
C ARG A 169 -4.63 -0.48 -7.79
N PHE A 170 -5.73 -1.13 -8.13
CA PHE A 170 -5.87 -1.94 -9.34
C PHE A 170 -6.93 -1.35 -10.27
N ARG A 171 -6.75 -1.52 -11.58
CA ARG A 171 -7.74 -1.15 -12.60
C ARG A 171 -8.08 -2.34 -13.48
N LEU A 172 -9.35 -2.55 -13.78
CA LEU A 172 -9.76 -3.64 -14.67
C LEU A 172 -9.53 -3.24 -16.13
N LYS A 173 -8.68 -3.96 -16.87
CA LYS A 173 -8.35 -3.61 -18.27
C LYS A 173 -9.56 -3.63 -19.19
N ASN A 174 -10.47 -4.59 -19.02
CA ASN A 174 -11.68 -4.68 -19.85
C ASN A 174 -12.79 -3.72 -19.40
N HIS A 175 -12.66 -3.17 -18.20
CA HIS A 175 -13.60 -2.23 -17.59
C HIS A 175 -12.81 -1.06 -16.96
N PRO A 176 -12.17 -0.22 -17.79
CA PRO A 176 -11.20 0.78 -17.32
C PRO A 176 -11.83 1.93 -16.51
N ASP A 177 -13.17 1.99 -16.44
CA ASP A 177 -13.90 2.82 -15.50
C ASP A 177 -13.85 2.27 -14.07
N ILE A 178 -13.51 1.00 -13.87
CA ILE A 178 -13.54 0.31 -12.57
C ILE A 178 -12.14 0.26 -11.95
N VAL A 179 -12.05 0.78 -10.72
CA VAL A 179 -10.85 0.71 -9.89
C VAL A 179 -11.15 0.07 -8.54
N LEU A 180 -10.19 -0.69 -8.04
CA LEU A 180 -10.18 -1.33 -6.73
C LEU A 180 -9.02 -0.76 -5.92
N ASP A 181 -9.31 -0.18 -4.76
CA ASP A 181 -8.32 0.22 -3.79
C ASP A 181 -8.34 -0.73 -2.59
N VAL A 182 -7.15 -1.15 -2.16
CA VAL A 182 -6.96 -1.95 -0.95
C VAL A 182 -5.99 -1.20 -0.06
N ALA A 183 -6.40 -0.91 1.17
CA ALA A 183 -5.56 -0.26 2.16
C ALA A 183 -5.58 -1.02 3.48
N THR A 184 -4.41 -1.15 4.09
CA THR A 184 -4.26 -1.65 5.46
C THR A 184 -3.35 -0.71 6.24
N SER A 185 -3.64 -0.46 7.50
CA SER A 185 -2.78 0.34 8.38
C SER A 185 -2.78 -0.24 9.78
N LEU A 186 -1.59 -0.45 10.34
CA LEU A 186 -1.45 -0.75 11.76
C LEU A 186 -1.93 0.46 12.57
N ASN A 187 -2.87 0.23 13.49
CA ASN A 187 -3.33 1.27 14.40
C ASN A 187 -2.30 1.46 15.52
N ILE A 188 -1.37 2.40 15.35
CA ILE A 188 -0.43 2.78 16.43
C ILE A 188 -1.21 3.38 17.62
N TYR A 189 -2.29 4.11 17.31
CA TYR A 189 -3.18 4.75 18.28
C TYR A 189 -4.56 4.07 18.31
N ALA A 190 -5.51 4.69 19.01
CA ALA A 190 -6.89 4.21 19.03
C ALA A 190 -7.42 4.05 17.59
N PRO A 191 -8.09 2.92 17.27
CA PRO A 191 -8.74 2.74 15.98
C PRO A 191 -9.71 3.88 15.66
N PRO A 192 -9.91 4.19 14.36
CA PRO A 192 -10.82 5.25 13.97
C PRO A 192 -12.28 4.88 14.27
N GLU A 193 -13.15 5.89 14.27
CA GLU A 193 -14.60 5.66 14.31
C GLU A 193 -15.08 4.79 13.14
N SER A 194 -16.20 4.09 13.34
CA SER A 194 -16.79 3.21 12.33
C SER A 194 -17.19 3.96 11.03
N LEU A 195 -17.22 3.24 9.90
CA LEU A 195 -17.56 3.80 8.59
C LEU A 195 -18.89 4.56 8.61
N LEU A 196 -19.94 3.96 9.18
CA LEU A 196 -21.29 4.51 9.15
C LEU A 196 -21.45 5.69 10.13
N SER A 197 -20.68 5.73 11.22
CA SER A 197 -20.62 6.90 12.11
C SER A 197 -20.12 8.15 11.39
N ARG A 198 -19.20 7.98 10.42
CA ARG A 198 -18.57 9.09 9.67
C ARG A 198 -19.39 9.57 8.46
N LYS A 199 -20.51 8.89 8.13
CA LYS A 199 -21.39 9.21 6.99
C LYS A 199 -21.86 10.67 6.92
N PRO A 200 -22.28 11.34 8.02
CA PRO A 200 -22.69 12.74 7.96
C PRO A 200 -21.58 13.66 7.45
N GLY A 201 -20.33 13.44 7.88
CA GLY A 201 -19.17 14.19 7.41
C GLY A 201 -18.90 13.99 5.93
N VAL A 202 -18.98 12.74 5.45
CA VAL A 202 -18.80 12.40 4.03
C VAL A 202 -19.88 13.06 3.15
N LEU A 203 -21.16 12.96 3.54
CA LEU A 203 -22.25 13.59 2.81
C LEU A 203 -22.11 15.12 2.79
N SER A 204 -21.68 15.73 3.89
CA SER A 204 -21.42 17.16 3.94
C SER A 204 -20.29 17.57 2.98
N ALA A 205 -19.20 16.79 2.90
CA ALA A 205 -18.11 17.05 1.98
C ALA A 205 -18.54 16.95 0.51
N LEU A 206 -19.32 15.92 0.17
CA LEU A 206 -19.88 15.75 -1.18
C LEU A 206 -20.80 16.91 -1.57
N GLY A 207 -21.64 17.37 -0.63
CA GLY A 207 -22.52 18.52 -0.85
C GLY A 207 -21.76 19.83 -1.13
N ILE A 208 -20.61 20.04 -0.48
CA ILE A 208 -19.72 21.20 -0.72
C ILE A 208 -19.09 21.12 -2.13
N LEU A 209 -18.77 19.91 -2.59
CA LEU A 209 -18.14 19.68 -3.91
C LEU A 209 -19.14 19.73 -5.08
N GLY A 210 -20.38 20.14 -4.85
CA GLY A 210 -21.38 20.32 -5.91
C GLY A 210 -22.12 19.05 -6.32
N ALA A 211 -21.85 17.91 -5.69
CA ALA A 211 -22.75 16.76 -5.77
C ALA A 211 -24.05 17.14 -5.04
N THR A 212 -25.12 17.38 -5.78
CA THR A 212 -26.42 17.59 -5.14
C THR A 212 -26.76 16.34 -4.34
N LEU A 213 -27.05 16.48 -3.04
CA LEU A 213 -27.43 15.32 -2.20
C LEU A 213 -28.61 14.53 -2.79
N GLY A 214 -29.47 15.20 -3.58
CA GLY A 214 -30.57 14.56 -4.31
C GLY A 214 -30.15 13.59 -5.43
N GLY A 215 -28.88 13.65 -5.88
CA GLY A 215 -28.31 12.72 -6.85
C GLY A 215 -27.65 11.49 -6.24
N ILE A 216 -27.50 11.45 -4.90
CA ILE A 216 -26.90 10.32 -4.19
C ILE A 216 -27.97 9.24 -3.95
N ARG A 217 -27.67 8.00 -4.32
CA ARG A 217 -28.55 6.86 -4.11
C ARG A 217 -27.85 5.78 -3.29
N ASN A 218 -28.35 5.55 -2.08
CA ASN A 218 -27.91 4.43 -1.26
C ASN A 218 -28.34 3.09 -1.90
N ILE A 219 -27.42 2.12 -1.99
CA ILE A 219 -27.69 0.77 -2.49
C ILE A 219 -27.79 -0.21 -1.32
N LYS A 220 -26.79 -0.21 -0.43
CA LYS A 220 -26.70 -1.12 0.71
C LYS A 220 -25.81 -0.50 1.78
N GLU A 221 -26.15 -0.67 3.05
CA GLU A 221 -25.27 -0.32 4.15
C GLU A 221 -25.55 -1.20 5.37
N GLY A 222 -24.54 -1.38 6.22
CA GLY A 222 -24.69 -2.12 7.48
C GLY A 222 -23.41 -2.80 7.93
N ASP A 223 -23.50 -3.51 9.04
CA ASP A 223 -22.42 -4.34 9.54
C ASP A 223 -22.17 -5.52 8.58
N ARG A 224 -20.90 -5.78 8.28
CA ARG A 224 -20.44 -6.90 7.45
C ARG A 224 -19.12 -7.42 8.00
N VAL A 225 -19.17 -8.58 8.63
CA VAL A 225 -17.99 -9.27 9.15
C VAL A 225 -17.32 -10.05 8.02
N ILE A 226 -16.00 -9.92 7.89
CA ILE A 226 -15.19 -10.69 6.95
C ILE A 226 -14.11 -11.42 7.76
N GLY A 227 -14.17 -12.75 7.80
CA GLY A 227 -13.32 -13.53 8.70
C GLY A 227 -13.54 -13.14 10.17
N ASP A 228 -12.44 -12.78 10.85
CA ASP A 228 -12.37 -12.23 12.20
C ASP A 228 -12.43 -10.70 12.26
N HIS A 229 -12.65 -10.02 11.13
CA HIS A 229 -12.68 -8.56 11.05
C HIS A 229 -14.12 -8.02 11.08
N PRO A 230 -14.57 -7.43 12.22
CA PRO A 230 -15.86 -6.78 12.29
C PRO A 230 -15.82 -5.45 11.54
N GLY A 231 -16.37 -5.44 10.33
CA GLY A 231 -16.42 -4.25 9.48
C GLY A 231 -17.84 -3.77 9.19
N GLN A 232 -17.92 -2.69 8.43
CA GLN A 232 -19.14 -2.11 7.91
C GLN A 232 -19.00 -1.85 6.42
N GLU A 233 -20.08 -2.00 5.67
CA GLU A 233 -20.14 -1.60 4.26
C GLU A 233 -21.09 -0.43 4.04
N TRP A 234 -20.75 0.42 3.07
CA TRP A 234 -21.60 1.47 2.55
C TRP A 234 -21.43 1.53 1.02
N LEU A 235 -22.48 1.14 0.31
CA LEU A 235 -22.53 1.03 -1.14
C LEU A 235 -23.52 2.07 -1.66
N MET A 236 -23.06 2.98 -2.50
CA MET A 236 -23.91 4.03 -3.04
C MET A 236 -23.58 4.34 -4.51
N LYS A 237 -24.45 5.15 -5.12
CA LYS A 237 -24.16 5.86 -6.35
C LYS A 237 -24.18 7.36 -6.10
N ALA A 238 -23.31 8.09 -6.80
CA ALA A 238 -23.30 9.54 -6.80
C ALA A 238 -23.01 10.08 -8.22
N PRO A 239 -23.45 11.30 -8.57
CA PRO A 239 -23.04 11.93 -9.80
C PRO A 239 -21.52 12.20 -9.78
N ASN A 240 -20.84 11.87 -10.87
CA ASN A 240 -19.46 12.31 -11.13
C ASN A 240 -19.44 13.67 -11.86
N ASP A 241 -18.25 14.20 -12.13
CA ASP A 241 -18.04 15.49 -12.83
C ASP A 241 -18.59 15.51 -14.27
N HIS A 242 -18.92 14.35 -14.85
CA HIS A 242 -19.53 14.19 -16.17
C HIS A 242 -21.04 13.88 -16.08
N GLY A 243 -21.65 14.01 -14.90
CA GLY A 243 -23.08 13.77 -14.68
C GLY A 243 -23.50 12.29 -14.71
N GLN A 244 -22.56 11.35 -14.75
CA GLN A 244 -22.84 9.92 -14.71
C GLN A 244 -23.08 9.47 -13.26
N GLN A 245 -23.93 8.47 -13.09
CA GLN A 245 -24.17 7.83 -11.79
C GLN A 245 -23.07 6.79 -11.50
N ALA A 246 -21.98 7.25 -10.91
CA ALA A 246 -20.81 6.46 -10.53
C ALA A 246 -21.09 5.59 -9.29
N HIS A 247 -20.47 4.42 -9.20
CA HIS A 247 -20.52 3.57 -8.00
C HIS A 247 -19.41 3.97 -7.03
N LEU A 248 -19.75 4.00 -5.74
CA LEU A 248 -18.85 4.25 -4.63
C LEU A 248 -19.13 3.20 -3.56
N PHE A 249 -18.37 2.10 -3.59
CA PHE A 249 -18.53 0.98 -2.67
C PHE A 249 -17.36 0.97 -1.71
N THR A 250 -17.64 1.00 -0.41
CA THR A 250 -16.63 0.96 0.64
C THR A 250 -16.99 -0.12 1.65
N TRP A 251 -15.99 -0.89 2.06
CA TRP A 251 -16.02 -1.70 3.27
C TRP A 251 -14.81 -1.35 4.12
N GLU A 252 -15.03 -1.18 5.41
CA GLU A 252 -13.97 -0.84 6.36
C GLU A 252 -14.13 -1.64 7.66
N ALA A 253 -13.01 -2.20 8.12
CA ALA A 253 -12.85 -2.70 9.47
C ALA A 253 -11.91 -1.75 10.23
N PRO A 254 -12.31 -1.23 11.42
CA PRO A 254 -11.49 -0.29 12.18
C PRO A 254 -10.22 -0.94 12.74
N GLY A 255 -10.25 -2.25 13.01
CA GLY A 255 -9.14 -2.99 13.60
C GLY A 255 -8.98 -2.77 15.10
N LEU A 256 -7.87 -3.27 15.65
CA LEU A 256 -7.46 -3.13 17.04
C LEU A 256 -6.17 -2.29 17.13
N GLN A 257 -5.92 -1.68 18.29
CA GLN A 257 -4.68 -0.94 18.52
C GLN A 257 -3.49 -1.91 18.65
N GLY A 258 -2.44 -1.68 17.88
CA GLY A 258 -1.15 -2.38 17.99
C GLY A 258 -1.21 -3.88 17.68
N ASP A 259 -2.20 -4.31 16.88
CA ASP A 259 -2.40 -5.69 16.46
C ASP A 259 -2.15 -5.80 14.95
N GLU A 260 -1.08 -6.51 14.59
CA GLU A 260 -0.66 -6.72 13.21
C GLU A 260 -1.66 -7.57 12.40
N VAL A 261 -2.41 -8.49 13.03
CA VAL A 261 -3.37 -9.35 12.32
C VAL A 261 -4.78 -8.77 12.31
N HIS A 262 -5.05 -7.73 13.11
CA HIS A 262 -6.28 -6.93 13.08
C HIS A 262 -6.00 -5.44 12.81
N PRO A 263 -5.36 -5.07 11.68
CA PRO A 263 -5.13 -3.68 11.34
C PRO A 263 -6.45 -2.98 10.95
N GLN A 264 -6.41 -1.67 10.75
CA GLN A 264 -7.46 -1.02 9.98
C GLN A 264 -7.39 -1.55 8.54
N ILE A 265 -8.52 -1.98 7.98
CA ILE A 265 -8.62 -2.43 6.58
C ILE A 265 -9.69 -1.60 5.90
N ARG A 266 -9.38 -1.09 4.71
CA ARG A 266 -10.33 -0.42 3.85
C ARG A 266 -10.22 -0.97 2.43
N ILE A 267 -11.37 -1.33 1.86
CA ILE A 267 -11.49 -1.75 0.47
C ILE A 267 -12.51 -0.83 -0.20
N ASP A 268 -12.10 -0.18 -1.29
CA ASP A 268 -12.99 0.62 -2.12
C ASP A 268 -13.09 0.02 -3.52
N LEU A 269 -14.31 -0.06 -4.06
CA LEU A 269 -14.57 -0.39 -5.45
C LEU A 269 -15.40 0.74 -6.08
N GLN A 270 -14.87 1.33 -7.14
CA GLN A 270 -15.49 2.50 -7.75
C GLN A 270 -15.63 2.31 -9.26
N SER A 271 -16.61 2.98 -9.86
CA SER A 271 -16.77 3.01 -11.32
C SER A 271 -17.01 4.41 -11.84
N GLY A 272 -16.29 4.82 -12.88
CA GLY A 272 -16.55 6.05 -13.61
C GLY A 272 -16.20 7.32 -12.83
N ASN A 273 -15.35 7.26 -11.80
CA ASN A 273 -14.83 8.46 -11.14
C ASN A 273 -13.47 8.86 -11.73
N PHE A 274 -13.08 10.12 -11.52
CA PHE A 274 -11.70 10.52 -11.70
C PHE A 274 -10.86 9.82 -10.63
N ASP A 275 -9.78 9.17 -11.04
CA ASP A 275 -8.96 8.33 -10.15
C ASP A 275 -7.53 8.87 -9.99
N GLY A 276 -7.29 10.14 -10.30
CA GLY A 276 -5.95 10.73 -10.21
C GLY A 276 -5.02 10.35 -11.36
N GLY A 277 -5.43 9.48 -12.28
CA GLY A 277 -4.68 9.12 -13.48
C GLY A 277 -5.49 9.22 -14.77
N LEU A 278 -6.78 8.91 -14.74
CA LEU A 278 -7.68 8.95 -15.89
C LEU A 278 -8.93 9.79 -15.61
N ASP A 279 -9.36 10.52 -16.63
CA ASP A 279 -10.67 11.17 -16.65
C ASP A 279 -11.80 10.14 -16.51
N PRO A 280 -12.94 10.55 -15.91
CA PRO A 280 -14.12 9.70 -15.78
C PRO A 280 -14.51 9.01 -17.09
N ARG A 281 -14.58 7.67 -17.05
CA ARG A 281 -14.98 6.83 -18.20
C ARG A 281 -16.46 6.48 -18.12
N PRO A 282 -17.12 6.14 -19.25
CA PRO A 282 -18.50 5.66 -19.24
C PRO A 282 -18.67 4.42 -18.36
N ILE A 283 -19.71 4.41 -17.52
CA ILE A 283 -20.07 3.25 -16.68
C ILE A 283 -20.23 2.00 -17.55
N SER A 284 -19.40 0.99 -17.32
CA SER A 284 -19.35 -0.22 -18.13
C SER A 284 -20.12 -1.42 -17.53
N MET A 285 -20.46 -1.35 -16.23
CA MET A 285 -21.20 -2.40 -15.52
C MET A 285 -22.49 -1.89 -14.88
N SER A 286 -23.51 -2.76 -14.89
CA SER A 286 -24.76 -2.53 -14.14
C SER A 286 -24.54 -2.67 -12.62
N ASP A 287 -25.47 -2.12 -11.84
CA ASP A 287 -25.45 -2.24 -10.37
C ASP A 287 -25.34 -3.71 -9.91
N LYS A 288 -26.04 -4.63 -10.58
CA LYS A 288 -26.00 -6.06 -10.27
C LYS A 288 -24.61 -6.65 -10.49
N GLN A 289 -23.94 -6.28 -11.58
CA GLN A 289 -22.59 -6.76 -11.88
C GLN A 289 -21.57 -6.18 -10.91
N MET A 290 -21.69 -4.90 -10.54
CA MET A 290 -20.84 -4.27 -9.53
C MET A 290 -21.00 -4.94 -8.15
N LEU A 291 -22.23 -5.25 -7.73
CA LEU A 291 -22.48 -5.97 -6.47
C LEU A 291 -21.90 -7.38 -6.48
N GLN A 292 -22.00 -8.09 -7.61
CA GLN A 292 -21.40 -9.43 -7.76
C GLN A 292 -19.86 -9.37 -7.68
N LEU A 293 -19.24 -8.39 -8.34
CA LEU A 293 -17.80 -8.18 -8.28
C LEU A 293 -17.34 -7.82 -6.85
N TRP A 294 -18.07 -6.91 -6.21
CA TRP A 294 -17.85 -6.51 -4.83
C TRP A 294 -17.87 -7.68 -3.85
N ASP A 295 -18.95 -8.47 -3.87
CA ASP A 295 -19.11 -9.60 -2.98
C ASP A 295 -18.02 -10.66 -3.22
N LYS A 296 -17.65 -10.90 -4.47
CA LYS A 296 -16.60 -11.85 -4.82
C LYS A 296 -15.23 -11.43 -4.28
N ILE A 297 -14.85 -10.16 -4.46
CA ILE A 297 -13.58 -9.63 -3.97
C ILE A 297 -13.56 -9.66 -2.43
N LEU A 298 -14.58 -9.11 -1.76
CA LEU A 298 -14.60 -9.04 -0.30
C LEU A 298 -14.61 -10.42 0.36
N ASN A 299 -15.38 -11.37 -0.17
CA ASN A 299 -15.47 -12.72 0.42
C ASN A 299 -14.17 -13.52 0.25
N SER A 300 -13.22 -13.05 -0.56
CA SER A 300 -11.91 -13.66 -0.72
C SER A 300 -10.85 -13.10 0.25
N LEU A 301 -11.12 -11.98 0.92
CA LEU A 301 -10.17 -11.40 1.87
C LEU A 301 -9.96 -12.37 3.05
N ARG A 302 -8.69 -12.70 3.31
CA ARG A 302 -8.30 -13.65 4.36
C ARG A 302 -6.88 -13.37 4.83
N LEU A 303 -6.58 -13.65 6.09
CA LEU A 303 -5.21 -13.59 6.59
C LEU A 303 -4.34 -14.58 5.81
N ARG A 304 -3.12 -14.19 5.47
CA ARG A 304 -2.16 -15.09 4.82
C ARG A 304 -1.82 -16.25 5.78
N PRO A 305 -2.00 -17.51 5.37
CA PRO A 305 -1.59 -18.64 6.21
C PRO A 305 -0.10 -18.60 6.49
N THR A 306 0.28 -18.82 7.75
CA THR A 306 1.68 -18.90 8.16
C THR A 306 1.91 -20.20 8.92
N VAL A 307 3.05 -20.84 8.66
CA VAL A 307 3.51 -21.94 9.50
C VAL A 307 4.13 -21.29 10.74
N GLN A 308 3.42 -21.33 11.88
CA GLN A 308 4.02 -20.93 13.15
C GLN A 308 5.25 -21.79 13.39
N ALA A 309 6.42 -21.15 13.51
CA ALA A 309 7.53 -21.79 14.20
C ALA A 309 7.05 -22.07 15.64
N PRO A 310 7.22 -23.29 16.19
CA PRO A 310 6.82 -23.57 17.56
C PRO A 310 7.50 -22.57 18.49
N ALA A 311 6.72 -21.99 19.41
CA ALA A 311 7.23 -21.10 20.44
C ALA A 311 8.40 -21.80 21.17
N ARG A 312 9.57 -21.16 21.18
CA ARG A 312 10.71 -21.58 22.01
C ARG A 312 10.62 -20.92 23.37
#